data_AF-A0A424SVI4-F1
#
_entry.id   AF-A0A424SVI4-F1
#
_cell.length_a   1.000
_cell.length_b   1.000
_cell.length_c   1.000
_cell.angle_alpha   90.00
_cell.angle_beta   90.00
_cell.angle_gamma   90.00
#
_symmetry.space_group_name_H-M   'P 1'
#
loop_
_entity.id
_entity.type
_entity.pdbx_description
1 polymer ?
#
loop_
_entity_poly.entity_id
_entity_poly.type
_entity_poly.pdbx_seq_one_letter_code
_entity_poly.pdbx_strand_id
1 'polypeptide(L)' 'MLDRFRLIPRLIMLAYIYAFYKSITWFMTLPEPTNSQAMFISTIVGAGAAFFGLYVGKPGASLPKGKK' A
#
# COMPACT_ATOMS: atom_id res chain seq x y z
N MET A 1 -24.48 -6.27 -12.97
CA MET A 1 -24.15 -4.89 -13.44
C MET A 1 -23.20 -4.13 -12.50
N LEU A 2 -23.12 -4.48 -11.21
CA LEU A 2 -22.24 -3.80 -10.25
C LEU A 2 -20.75 -4.24 -10.32
N ASP A 3 -20.45 -5.44 -10.85
CA ASP A 3 -19.06 -5.92 -11.05
C ASP A 3 -18.30 -5.22 -12.19
N ARG A 4 -18.99 -4.39 -13.00
CA ARG A 4 -18.36 -3.71 -14.15
C ARG A 4 -17.54 -2.49 -13.73
N PHE A 5 -17.83 -1.91 -12.57
CA PHE A 5 -17.02 -0.85 -11.99
C PHE A 5 -16.13 -1.50 -10.95
N ARG A 6 -14.80 -1.38 -11.09
CA ARG A 6 -13.79 -1.86 -10.12
C ARG A 6 -13.88 -1.15 -8.76
N LEU A 7 -15.08 -1.06 -8.18
CA LEU A 7 -15.44 -0.26 -7.02
C LEU A 7 -14.80 -0.82 -5.77
N ILE A 8 -14.90 -2.14 -5.55
CA ILE A 8 -14.27 -2.82 -4.41
C ILE A 8 -12.74 -2.60 -4.40
N PRO A 9 -12.00 -2.89 -5.49
CA PRO A 9 -10.58 -2.55 -5.56
C PRO A 9 -10.26 -1.08 -5.29
N ARG A 10 -11.05 -0.14 -5.82
CA ARG A 10 -10.84 1.30 -5.61
C ARG A 10 -11.10 1.73 -4.17
N LEU A 11 -12.14 1.19 -3.55
CA LEU A 11 -12.44 1.47 -2.14
C LEU A 11 -11.34 0.95 -1.22
N ILE A 12 -10.78 -0.23 -1.51
CA ILE A 12 -9.63 -0.77 -0.79
C ILE A 12 -8.41 0.15 -0.96
N MET A 13 -8.16 0.64 -2.17
CA MET A 13 -7.06 1.59 -2.42
C MET A 13 -7.25 2.90 -1.66
N LEU A 14 -8.47 3.45 -1.63
CA LEU A 14 -8.78 4.67 -0.88
C LEU A 14 -8.63 4.45 0.64
N ALA A 15 -9.15 3.33 1.17
CA ALA A 15 -8.98 2.96 2.57
C ALA A 15 -7.50 2.81 2.94
N TYR A 16 -6.70 2.25 2.03
CA TYR A 16 -5.27 2.09 2.23
C TYR A 16 -4.53 3.44 2.22
N ILE A 17 -4.83 4.34 1.28
CA ILE A 17 -4.29 5.71 1.27
C ILE A 17 -4.63 6.45 2.56
N TYR A 18 -5.86 6.31 3.03
CA TYR A 18 -6.30 6.92 4.29
C TYR A 18 -5.52 6.37 5.49
N ALA A 19 -5.39 5.04 5.60
CA ALA A 19 -4.62 4.41 6.67
C ALA A 19 -3.14 4.83 6.64
N PHE A 20 -2.56 4.97 5.45
CA PHE A 20 -1.20 5.43 5.24
C PHE A 20 -0.99 6.86 5.74
N TYR A 21 -1.85 7.77 5.29
CA TYR A 21 -1.82 9.17 5.70
C TYR A 21 -1.94 9.34 7.22
N LYS A 22 -2.91 8.63 7.83
CA LYS A 22 -3.11 8.66 9.28
C LYS A 22 -1.90 8.14 10.05
N SER A 23 -1.29 7.05 9.59
CA SER A 23 -0.14 6.43 10.26
C SER A 23 1.10 7.33 10.20
N ILE A 24 1.38 7.93 9.04
CA ILE A 24 2.50 8.89 8.90
C ILE A 24 2.26 10.14 9.73
N THR A 25 1.06 10.71 9.65
CA THR A 25 0.73 11.94 10.40
C THR A 25 0.86 11.70 11.90
N TRP A 26 0.40 10.55 12.41
CA TRP A 26 0.61 10.16 13.80
C TRP A 26 2.11 10.02 14.13
N PHE A 27 2.87 9.32 13.30
CA PHE A 27 4.31 9.12 13.53
C PHE A 27 5.08 10.44 13.61
N MET A 28 4.73 11.42 12.76
CA MET A 28 5.34 12.75 12.75
C MET A 28 5.00 13.61 13.98
N THR A 29 3.96 13.25 14.74
CA THR A 29 3.58 13.95 15.98
C THR A 29 4.27 13.40 17.23
N LEU A 30 5.03 12.31 17.10
CA LEU A 30 5.70 11.69 18.24
C LEU A 30 6.92 12.52 18.66
N PRO A 31 7.06 12.89 19.95
CA PRO A 31 8.20 13.66 20.43
C PRO A 31 9.51 12.84 20.42
N GLU A 32 9.42 11.54 20.70
CA GLU A 32 10.55 10.60 20.66
C GLU A 32 10.13 9.34 19.90
N PRO A 33 10.22 9.33 18.56
CA PRO A 33 9.86 8.17 17.76
C PRO A 33 10.84 7.01 18.00
N THR A 34 10.30 5.80 18.15
CA THR A 34 11.09 4.59 18.39
C THR A 34 11.35 3.80 17.10
N ASN A 35 12.40 2.97 17.11
CA ASN A 35 12.73 2.09 15.98
C ASN A 35 11.59 1.11 15.64
N SER A 36 10.83 0.65 16.63
CA SER A 36 9.69 -0.25 16.41
C SER A 36 8.53 0.48 15.71
N GLN A 37 8.28 1.74 16.04
CA GLN A 37 7.28 2.56 15.37
C GLN A 37 7.70 2.89 13.93
N ALA A 38 8.99 3.18 13.70
CA ALA A 38 9.52 3.40 12.36
C ALA A 38 9.39 2.13 11.48
N MET A 39 9.68 0.96 12.06
CA MET A 39 9.48 -0.34 11.40
C MET A 39 8.02 -0.63 11.06
N PHE A 40 7.08 -0.25 11.94
CA PHE A 40 5.65 -0.36 11.67
C PHE A 40 5.26 0.51 10.46
N ILE A 41 5.67 1.78 10.43
CA ILE A 41 5.41 2.66 9.27
C ILE A 41 6.03 2.08 7.99
N SER A 42 7.29 1.62 8.04
CA SER A 42 7.98 1.01 6.90
C SER A 42 7.25 -0.21 6.36
N THR A 43 6.74 -1.08 7.24
CA THR A 43 5.98 -2.28 6.85
C THR A 43 4.67 -1.91 6.16
N ILE A 44 3.97 -0.89 6.66
CA ILE A 44 2.79 -0.36 5.98
C ILE A 44 3.19 0.11 4.58
N VAL A 45 4.19 0.98 4.44
CA VAL A 45 4.67 1.50 3.13
C VAL A 45 5.01 0.38 2.15
N GLY A 46 5.79 -0.61 2.60
CA GLY A 46 6.21 -1.74 1.78
C GLY A 46 5.03 -2.58 1.26
N ALA A 47 4.05 -2.84 2.11
CA ALA A 47 2.83 -3.54 1.71
C ALA A 47 2.04 -2.77 0.65
N GLY A 48 2.00 -1.44 0.73
CA GLY A 48 1.29 -0.58 -0.23
C GLY A 48 1.84 -0.64 -1.64
N ALA A 49 3.16 -0.67 -1.78
CA ALA A 49 3.83 -0.82 -3.07
C ALA A 49 3.45 -2.15 -3.74
N ALA A 50 3.36 -3.24 -2.96
CA ALA A 50 2.93 -4.54 -3.46
C ALA A 50 1.47 -4.54 -3.92
N PHE A 51 0.54 -3.97 -3.12
CA PHE A 51 -0.87 -3.85 -3.51
C PHE A 51 -1.07 -2.98 -4.76
N PHE A 52 -0.35 -1.87 -4.86
CA PHE A 52 -0.37 -1.02 -6.06
C PHE A 52 0.12 -1.83 -7.27
N GLY A 53 1.26 -2.52 -7.17
CA GLY A 53 1.78 -3.39 -8.23
C GLY A 53 0.80 -4.46 -8.70
N LEU A 54 0.07 -5.08 -7.77
CA LEU A 54 -0.99 -6.04 -8.08
C LEU A 54 -2.23 -5.39 -8.70
N TYR A 55 -2.56 -4.15 -8.34
CA TYR A 55 -3.71 -3.41 -8.85
C TYR A 55 -3.48 -2.82 -10.26
N VAL A 56 -2.27 -2.32 -10.56
CA VAL A 56 -1.92 -1.81 -11.90
C VAL A 56 -1.33 -2.88 -12.82
N GLY A 57 -0.87 -4.01 -12.25
CA GLY A 57 -0.39 -5.15 -13.01
C GLY A 57 -1.48 -5.70 -13.93
N LYS A 58 -1.18 -5.81 -15.24
CA LYS A 58 -2.08 -6.51 -16.17
C LYS A 58 -2.25 -7.96 -15.70
N PRO A 59 -3.46 -8.53 -15.69
CA PRO A 59 -3.62 -9.99 -15.64
C PRO A 59 -2.82 -10.57 -16.81
N GLY A 60 -1.75 -11.34 -16.52
CA GLY A 60 -0.86 -11.89 -17.54
C GLY A 60 0.38 -11.05 -17.90
N ALA A 61 0.71 -10.00 -17.14
CA ALA A 61 2.06 -9.41 -17.23
C ALA A 61 3.06 -10.44 -16.70
N SER A 62 3.76 -11.12 -17.61
CA SER A 62 4.87 -12.00 -17.29
C SER A 62 5.84 -11.26 -16.39
N LEU A 63 6.09 -11.81 -15.20
CA LEU A 63 7.19 -11.37 -14.34
C LEU A 63 8.44 -11.25 -15.23
N PRO A 64 9.17 -10.11 -15.21
CA PRO A 64 10.37 -9.98 -16.01
C PRO A 64 11.29 -11.15 -15.68
N LYS A 65 11.58 -11.99 -16.68
CA LYS A 65 12.27 -13.26 -16.51
C LYS A 65 13.76 -12.98 -16.29
N GLY A 66 14.11 -12.70 -15.03
CA GLY A 66 15.44 -12.78 -14.45
C GLY A 66 16.40 -11.63 -14.75
N LYS A 67 17.24 -11.32 -13.77
CA LYS A 67 18.68 -11.54 -13.91
C LYS A 67 19.20 -12.20 -12.64
N LYS A 68 19.98 -13.27 -12.84
CA LYS A 68 20.82 -13.91 -11.82
C LYS A 68 21.77 -12.91 -11.20
#